data_AF-A0A3R7TY34-F1
#
_entry.id   AF-A0A3R7TY34-F1
#
_cell.length_a   1.000
_cell.length_b   1.000
_cell.length_c   1.000
_cell.angle_alpha   90.00
_cell.angle_beta   90.00
_cell.angle_gamma   90.00
#
_symmetry.space_group_name_H-M   'P 1'
#
loop_
_entity.id
_entity.type
_entity.pdbx_description
1 polymer ?
#
loop_
_entity_poly.entity_id
_entity_poly.type
_entity_poly.pdbx_seq_one_letter_code
_entity_poly.pdbx_strand_id
1 'polypeptide(L)'
;MTVLNRFRDTDKYPRKLREKFATFIGLADERALFLKKEEMDRCGWHGNIDDFPNASEEEYEFKDGTVKDGIMFKTPRLIILRGGHKSDPTFLEKSEKDPLTKRDKSTIMGFYEDAKYLWDNWKQENAGGKEAAPFKVRRIMLVYLVDKNGKQAHSKPIVLSLGGGAQKNFVEKYSQFLEQLESSYAKATGDTNAEGFGEKMCASVIWTPTFGVTKFGGYNAKVLNPNKWVEPTPETIADFWPKKDEDIDNYENIYECFPVEAYGKNFFKQMQEEVGINALAPGVDISAAPVLPAADDLGKRSVETGELVGGLT
;
A
#
# COMPACT_ATOMS: atom_id res chain seq x y z
N MET A 1 -22.49 -20.37 26.34
CA MET A 1 -21.48 -20.28 25.26
C MET A 1 -22.16 -20.59 23.95
N THR A 2 -22.03 -19.72 22.94
CA THR A 2 -22.63 -19.97 21.62
C THR A 2 -21.78 -20.97 20.84
N VAL A 3 -22.39 -21.68 19.87
CA VAL A 3 -21.64 -22.55 18.95
C VAL A 3 -20.50 -21.80 18.24
N LEU A 4 -20.61 -20.48 18.09
CA LEU A 4 -19.60 -19.64 17.45
C LEU A 4 -18.29 -19.56 18.23
N ASN A 5 -18.33 -19.67 19.57
CA ASN A 5 -17.12 -19.59 20.40
C ASN A 5 -16.12 -20.71 20.08
N ARG A 6 -16.60 -21.87 19.60
CA ARG A 6 -15.71 -22.97 19.18
C ARG A 6 -14.78 -22.58 18.03
N PHE A 7 -15.19 -21.64 17.17
CA PHE A 7 -14.43 -21.23 15.98
C PHE A 7 -13.45 -20.09 16.26
N ARG A 8 -13.35 -19.65 17.52
CA ARG A 8 -12.29 -18.73 17.96
C ARG A 8 -10.96 -19.43 18.22
N ASP A 9 -11.00 -20.75 18.46
CA ASP A 9 -9.81 -21.60 18.58
C ASP A 9 -9.15 -21.77 17.20
N THR A 10 -8.13 -20.95 16.94
CA THR A 10 -7.40 -20.93 15.67
C THR A 10 -6.43 -22.09 15.52
N ASP A 11 -6.04 -22.75 16.62
CA ASP A 11 -5.19 -23.95 16.57
C ASP A 11 -6.02 -25.13 16.05
N LYS A 12 -7.27 -25.24 16.50
CA LYS A 12 -8.21 -26.26 16.02
C LYS A 12 -8.82 -25.92 14.67
N TYR A 13 -9.10 -24.65 14.41
CA TYR A 13 -9.70 -24.15 13.16
C TYR A 13 -8.78 -23.10 12.52
N PRO A 14 -7.67 -23.53 11.90
CA PRO A 14 -6.70 -22.62 11.32
C PRO A 14 -7.36 -21.78 10.22
N ARG A 15 -7.21 -20.46 10.36
CA ARG A 15 -7.68 -19.50 9.37
C ARG A 15 -6.71 -19.48 8.21
N LYS A 16 -7.25 -19.42 6.98
CA LYS A 16 -6.45 -19.30 5.76
C LYS A 16 -6.82 -18.01 5.05
N LEU A 17 -5.81 -17.31 4.58
CA LEU A 17 -5.99 -16.19 3.67
C LEU A 17 -6.62 -16.73 2.38
N ARG A 18 -7.75 -16.13 1.98
CA ARG A 18 -8.37 -16.47 0.69
C ARG A 18 -7.53 -15.85 -0.44
N GLU A 19 -7.57 -16.48 -1.60
CA GLU A 19 -6.71 -16.12 -2.73
C GLU A 19 -7.02 -14.73 -3.33
N LYS A 20 -8.25 -14.23 -3.13
CA LYS A 20 -8.72 -13.00 -3.75
C LYS A 20 -8.86 -11.86 -2.74
N PHE A 21 -8.27 -10.72 -3.07
CA PHE A 21 -8.39 -9.45 -2.38
C PHE A 21 -9.34 -8.51 -3.10
N ALA A 22 -9.95 -7.63 -2.30
CA ALA A 22 -10.63 -6.48 -2.85
C ALA A 22 -9.58 -5.47 -3.35
N THR A 23 -9.83 -4.86 -4.50
CA THR A 23 -8.90 -3.90 -5.12
C THR A 23 -9.42 -2.47 -4.98
N PHE A 24 -8.54 -1.56 -4.55
CA PHE A 24 -8.80 -0.13 -4.51
C PHE A 24 -8.08 0.58 -5.65
N ILE A 25 -8.82 1.28 -6.51
CA ILE A 25 -8.31 1.79 -7.79
C ILE A 25 -8.01 3.29 -7.67
N GLY A 26 -6.82 3.72 -8.08
CA GLY A 26 -6.51 5.15 -8.20
C GLY A 26 -6.94 5.71 -9.56
N LEU A 27 -7.81 6.73 -9.54
CA LEU A 27 -8.34 7.40 -10.72
C LEU A 27 -7.81 8.85 -10.78
N ALA A 28 -6.82 9.08 -11.64
CA ALA A 28 -6.13 10.37 -11.72
C ALA A 28 -7.02 11.49 -12.29
N ASP A 29 -7.84 11.17 -13.29
CA ASP A 29 -8.87 12.05 -13.84
C ASP A 29 -9.85 12.53 -12.76
N GLU A 30 -10.27 11.62 -11.89
CA GLU A 30 -11.24 11.91 -10.82
C GLU A 30 -10.62 12.42 -9.52
N ARG A 31 -9.28 12.40 -9.43
CA ARG A 31 -8.53 12.80 -8.22
C ARG A 31 -9.01 12.03 -7.00
N ALA A 32 -9.29 10.74 -7.19
CA ALA A 32 -9.96 9.93 -6.18
C ALA A 32 -9.42 8.49 -6.19
N LEU A 33 -9.68 7.79 -5.09
CA LEU A 33 -9.65 6.34 -5.06
C LEU A 33 -11.08 5.81 -5.24
N PHE A 34 -11.25 4.75 -6.02
CA PHE A 34 -12.56 4.18 -6.34
C PHE A 34 -12.64 2.73 -5.89
N LEU A 35 -13.64 2.44 -5.06
CA LEU A 35 -13.96 1.09 -4.58
C LEU A 35 -15.22 0.60 -5.29
N LYS A 36 -15.07 -0.32 -6.24
CA LYS A 36 -16.20 -0.90 -6.98
C LYS A 36 -17.10 -1.70 -6.05
N LYS A 37 -18.39 -1.78 -6.36
CA LYS A 37 -19.38 -2.57 -5.61
C LYS A 37 -19.02 -4.05 -5.46
N GLU A 38 -18.52 -4.68 -6.52
CA GLU A 38 -18.07 -6.08 -6.47
C GLU A 38 -16.87 -6.30 -5.51
N GLU A 39 -16.06 -5.26 -5.30
CA GLU A 39 -14.94 -5.27 -4.36
C GLU A 39 -15.43 -4.99 -2.92
N MET A 40 -16.49 -4.18 -2.76
CA MET A 40 -17.18 -3.98 -1.48
C MET A 40 -17.75 -5.28 -0.94
N ASP A 41 -18.40 -6.08 -1.79
CA ASP A 41 -18.91 -7.41 -1.41
C ASP A 41 -17.77 -8.34 -0.99
N ARG A 42 -16.62 -8.24 -1.68
CA ARG A 42 -15.43 -9.07 -1.43
C ARG A 42 -14.74 -8.74 -0.10
N CYS A 43 -14.59 -7.46 0.24
CA CYS A 43 -14.01 -7.02 1.51
C CYS A 43 -15.00 -7.06 2.67
N GLY A 44 -16.30 -7.24 2.40
CA GLY A 44 -17.34 -7.19 3.43
C GLY A 44 -17.52 -5.76 3.94
N TRP A 45 -17.79 -4.83 3.02
CA TRP A 45 -18.08 -3.43 3.34
C TRP A 45 -19.27 -3.31 4.29
N HIS A 46 -19.10 -2.48 5.32
CA HIS A 46 -20.13 -2.14 6.29
C HIS A 46 -19.96 -0.72 6.84
N GLY A 47 -19.17 0.11 6.15
CA GLY A 47 -18.91 1.49 6.53
C GLY A 47 -20.04 2.41 6.12
N ASN A 48 -20.17 3.53 6.85
CA ASN A 48 -21.02 4.63 6.44
C ASN A 48 -20.21 5.61 5.58
N ILE A 49 -20.74 5.96 4.40
CA ILE A 49 -20.06 6.85 3.46
C ILE A 49 -19.94 8.27 4.03
N ASP A 50 -20.93 8.71 4.82
CA ASP A 50 -20.92 10.02 5.47
C ASP A 50 -19.78 10.19 6.47
N ASP A 51 -19.17 9.09 6.93
CA ASP A 51 -17.98 9.20 7.76
C ASP A 51 -16.80 9.75 6.94
N PHE A 52 -16.74 9.53 5.62
CA PHE A 52 -15.62 9.91 4.75
C PHE A 52 -15.83 11.28 4.10
N PRO A 53 -14.95 12.28 4.34
CA PRO A 53 -15.06 13.57 3.67
C PRO A 53 -14.93 13.43 2.16
N ASN A 54 -15.80 14.12 1.42
CA ASN A 54 -15.79 14.13 -0.05
C ASN A 54 -15.86 12.72 -0.67
N ALA A 55 -16.58 11.81 -0.02
CA ALA A 55 -16.94 10.53 -0.60
C ALA A 55 -18.34 10.59 -1.24
N SER A 56 -18.55 9.81 -2.29
CA SER A 56 -19.82 9.76 -3.02
C SER A 56 -20.03 8.40 -3.68
N GLU A 57 -21.28 7.93 -3.69
CA GLU A 57 -21.69 6.78 -4.49
C GLU A 57 -21.92 7.25 -5.93
N GLU A 58 -21.20 6.67 -6.88
CA GLU A 58 -21.21 7.10 -8.27
C GLU A 58 -21.00 5.90 -9.22
N GLU A 59 -21.51 6.02 -10.44
CA GLU A 59 -21.12 5.18 -11.57
C GLU A 59 -19.86 5.76 -12.22
N TYR A 60 -18.90 4.91 -12.55
CA TYR A 60 -17.67 5.31 -13.26
C TYR A 60 -17.48 4.51 -14.54
N GLU A 61 -17.27 5.21 -15.66
CA GLU A 61 -16.94 4.63 -16.96
C GLU A 61 -15.42 4.58 -17.16
N PHE A 62 -14.87 3.38 -17.24
CA PHE A 62 -13.46 3.13 -17.53
C PHE A 62 -13.14 3.43 -19.00
N LYS A 63 -11.85 3.62 -19.30
CA LYS A 63 -11.37 3.90 -20.66
C LYS A 63 -11.73 2.85 -21.72
N ASP A 64 -12.04 1.63 -21.31
CA ASP A 64 -12.49 0.56 -22.19
C ASP A 64 -14.01 0.55 -22.43
N GLY A 65 -14.74 1.54 -21.89
CA GLY A 65 -16.19 1.69 -21.96
C GLY A 65 -16.94 0.90 -20.88
N THR A 66 -16.25 0.17 -19.99
CA THR A 66 -16.91 -0.55 -18.91
C THR A 66 -17.42 0.43 -17.86
N VAL A 67 -18.70 0.34 -17.51
CA VAL A 67 -19.30 1.13 -16.42
C VAL A 67 -19.41 0.27 -15.15
N LYS A 68 -19.05 0.85 -13.99
CA LYS A 68 -19.16 0.17 -12.69
C LYS A 68 -19.68 1.11 -11.61
N ASP A 69 -20.58 0.60 -10.77
CA ASP A 69 -20.97 1.25 -9.52
C ASP A 69 -19.86 1.15 -8.47
N GLY A 70 -19.74 2.17 -7.62
CA GLY A 70 -18.87 2.12 -6.45
C GLY A 70 -18.89 3.39 -5.63
N ILE A 71 -17.88 3.52 -4.76
CA ILE A 71 -17.67 4.71 -3.94
C ILE A 71 -16.40 5.41 -4.37
N MET A 72 -16.50 6.69 -4.71
CA MET A 72 -15.38 7.60 -4.92
C MET A 72 -14.92 8.18 -3.59
N PHE A 73 -13.62 8.14 -3.32
CA PHE A 73 -13.01 8.72 -2.13
C PHE A 73 -11.97 9.76 -2.54
N LYS A 74 -12.31 11.05 -2.44
CA LYS A 74 -11.36 12.16 -2.66
C LYS A 74 -10.53 12.46 -1.43
N THR A 75 -11.11 12.29 -0.24
CA THR A 75 -10.44 12.48 1.05
C THR A 75 -10.65 11.26 1.99
N PRO A 76 -10.14 10.06 1.64
CA PRO A 76 -10.31 8.88 2.48
C PRO A 76 -9.55 9.01 3.82
N ARG A 77 -9.99 8.25 4.83
CA ARG A 77 -9.15 7.92 5.99
C ARG A 77 -8.58 6.52 5.80
N LEU A 78 -7.26 6.44 5.75
CA LEU A 78 -6.51 5.25 5.43
C LEU A 78 -5.67 4.84 6.64
N ILE A 79 -5.68 3.55 6.95
CA ILE A 79 -4.60 2.93 7.70
C ILE A 79 -3.81 2.07 6.71
N ILE A 80 -2.51 2.34 6.58
CA ILE A 80 -1.63 1.61 5.67
C ILE A 80 -0.91 0.54 6.48
N LEU A 81 -1.40 -0.70 6.35
CA LEU A 81 -0.89 -1.85 7.09
C LEU A 81 0.46 -2.32 6.57
N ARG A 82 0.69 -2.31 5.25
CA ARG A 82 1.95 -2.76 4.63
C ARG A 82 2.15 -2.08 3.28
N GLY A 83 3.40 -2.01 2.83
CA GLY A 83 3.74 -1.52 1.50
C GLY A 83 3.80 0.01 1.40
N GLY A 84 3.52 0.75 2.48
CA GLY A 84 3.51 2.21 2.49
C GLY A 84 4.85 2.85 2.83
N HIS A 85 5.78 2.09 3.42
CA HIS A 85 7.07 2.60 3.85
C HIS A 85 8.12 2.50 2.72
N LYS A 86 9.16 3.33 2.80
CA LYS A 86 10.22 3.39 1.78
C LYS A 86 11.05 2.11 1.70
N SER A 87 11.19 1.38 2.81
CA SER A 87 11.90 0.09 2.90
C SER A 87 11.06 -1.08 2.36
N ASP A 88 9.74 -0.93 2.28
CA ASP A 88 8.87 -2.01 1.83
C ASP A 88 9.22 -2.41 0.38
N PRO A 89 9.24 -3.72 0.07
CA PRO A 89 9.55 -4.23 -1.26
C PRO A 89 8.69 -3.61 -2.36
N THR A 90 9.29 -3.45 -3.54
CA THR A 90 8.59 -3.06 -4.76
C THR A 90 8.78 -4.09 -5.84
N PHE A 91 7.98 -3.99 -6.90
CA PHE A 91 7.97 -4.95 -8.00
C PHE A 91 8.36 -4.26 -9.30
N LEU A 92 9.12 -4.95 -10.14
CA LEU A 92 9.38 -4.47 -11.49
C LEU A 92 8.24 -4.94 -12.41
N GLU A 93 7.51 -3.99 -12.97
CA GLU A 93 6.51 -4.23 -14.02
C GLU A 93 7.14 -3.98 -15.39
N LYS A 94 6.95 -4.93 -16.32
CA LYS A 94 7.19 -4.75 -17.75
C LYS A 94 5.86 -4.56 -18.47
N SER A 95 5.77 -3.53 -19.30
CA SER A 95 4.58 -3.18 -20.07
C SER A 95 4.91 -3.30 -21.56
N GLU A 96 4.18 -4.17 -22.25
CA GLU A 96 4.38 -4.45 -23.67
C GLU A 96 3.05 -4.45 -24.41
N LYS A 97 3.08 -4.22 -25.73
CA LYS A 97 1.89 -4.37 -26.55
C LYS A 97 1.61 -5.85 -26.77
N ASP A 98 0.43 -6.30 -26.37
CA ASP A 98 -0.04 -7.63 -26.71
C ASP A 98 -0.14 -7.77 -28.24
N PRO A 99 0.53 -8.75 -28.86
CA PRO A 99 0.59 -8.86 -30.30
C PRO A 99 -0.76 -9.15 -30.95
N LEU A 100 -1.69 -9.79 -30.22
CA LEU A 100 -3.01 -10.18 -30.69
C LEU A 100 -4.03 -9.06 -30.47
N THR A 101 -4.10 -8.50 -29.26
CA THR A 101 -5.13 -7.51 -28.89
C THR A 101 -4.69 -6.06 -29.10
N LYS A 102 -3.38 -5.83 -29.31
CA LYS A 102 -2.74 -4.50 -29.36
C LYS A 102 -2.93 -3.65 -28.09
N ARG A 103 -3.46 -4.23 -27.01
CA ARG A 103 -3.59 -3.59 -25.70
C ARG A 103 -2.27 -3.68 -24.94
N ASP A 104 -2.06 -2.76 -24.00
CA ASP A 104 -0.91 -2.85 -23.11
C ASP A 104 -1.11 -4.02 -22.13
N LYS A 105 -0.15 -4.94 -22.11
CA LYS A 105 -0.06 -6.03 -21.16
C LYS A 105 1.06 -5.71 -20.18
N SER A 106 0.69 -5.57 -18.92
CA SER A 106 1.64 -5.43 -17.82
C SER A 106 1.92 -6.80 -17.21
N THR A 107 3.20 -7.11 -16.99
CA THR A 107 3.67 -8.36 -16.38
C THR A 107 4.66 -8.02 -15.27
N ILE A 108 4.58 -8.72 -14.14
CA ILE A 108 5.46 -8.55 -13.00
C ILE A 108 6.67 -9.47 -13.15
N MET A 109 7.85 -8.86 -13.20
CA MET A 109 9.13 -9.55 -13.43
C MET A 109 9.77 -10.08 -12.14
N GLY A 110 9.17 -9.78 -10.99
CA GLY A 110 9.69 -10.11 -9.65
C GLY A 110 9.86 -8.86 -8.79
N PHE A 111 10.59 -9.00 -7.69
CA PHE A 111 11.00 -7.86 -6.89
C PHE A 111 11.90 -6.94 -7.69
N TYR A 112 11.77 -5.64 -7.44
CA TYR A 112 12.54 -4.63 -8.15
C TYR A 112 14.04 -4.83 -7.95
N GLU A 113 14.49 -5.12 -6.73
CA GLU A 113 15.91 -5.29 -6.44
C GLU A 113 16.55 -6.45 -7.20
N ASP A 114 15.81 -7.56 -7.35
CA ASP A 114 16.27 -8.75 -8.08
C ASP A 114 16.19 -8.58 -9.59
N ALA A 115 15.23 -7.78 -10.08
CA ALA A 115 14.93 -7.65 -11.49
C ALA A 115 15.50 -6.36 -12.13
N LYS A 116 16.07 -5.43 -11.36
CA LYS A 116 16.54 -4.12 -11.87
C LYS A 116 17.58 -4.22 -12.99
N TYR A 117 18.33 -5.32 -13.05
CA TYR A 117 19.28 -5.59 -14.14
C TYR A 117 18.59 -5.62 -15.53
N LEU A 118 17.30 -5.97 -15.60
CA LEU A 118 16.52 -5.91 -16.84
C LEU A 118 16.40 -4.49 -17.38
N TRP A 119 16.31 -3.51 -16.49
CA TRP A 119 16.33 -2.09 -16.85
C TRP A 119 17.69 -1.71 -17.43
N ASP A 120 18.77 -2.11 -16.76
CA ASP A 120 20.14 -1.75 -17.14
C ASP A 120 20.53 -2.38 -18.48
N ASN A 121 20.19 -3.66 -18.69
CA ASN A 121 20.38 -4.36 -19.96
C ASN A 121 19.62 -3.65 -21.09
N TRP A 122 18.35 -3.31 -20.88
CA TRP A 122 17.56 -2.61 -21.89
C TRP A 122 18.18 -1.25 -22.26
N LYS A 123 18.68 -0.48 -21.28
CA LYS A 123 19.38 0.78 -21.53
C LYS A 123 20.64 0.59 -22.37
N GLN A 124 21.40 -0.47 -22.13
CA GLN A 124 22.62 -0.77 -22.89
C GLN A 124 22.28 -1.17 -24.33
N GLU A 125 21.30 -2.06 -24.51
CA GLU A 125 20.86 -2.55 -25.82
C GLU A 125 20.21 -1.44 -26.68
N ASN A 126 19.57 -0.46 -26.04
CA ASN A 126 18.88 0.64 -26.69
C ASN A 126 19.63 1.98 -26.55
N ALA A 127 20.95 1.93 -26.34
CA ALA A 127 21.78 3.11 -26.20
C ALA A 127 21.70 4.00 -27.46
N GLY A 128 21.25 5.25 -27.30
CA GLY A 128 21.02 6.18 -28.42
C GLY A 128 19.66 6.05 -29.12
N GLY A 129 18.82 5.10 -28.70
CA GLY A 129 17.43 4.98 -29.12
C GLY A 129 16.54 6.08 -28.54
N LYS A 130 15.41 6.34 -29.20
CA LYS A 130 14.36 7.27 -28.71
C LYS A 130 13.24 6.56 -27.95
N GLU A 131 13.28 5.23 -27.89
CA GLU A 131 12.24 4.45 -27.25
C GLU A 131 12.26 4.65 -25.73
N ALA A 132 11.10 4.56 -25.10
CA ALA A 132 11.01 4.57 -23.65
C ALA A 132 11.18 3.14 -23.14
N ALA A 133 11.89 2.98 -22.01
CA ALA A 133 12.01 1.68 -21.37
C ALA A 133 10.60 1.11 -21.05
N PRO A 134 10.32 -0.17 -21.32
CA PRO A 134 9.02 -0.78 -21.08
C PRO A 134 8.77 -1.05 -19.59
N PHE A 135 9.67 -0.62 -18.71
CA PHE A 135 9.67 -0.98 -17.31
C PHE A 135 9.12 0.13 -16.42
N LYS A 136 8.48 -0.24 -15.32
CA LYS A 136 7.98 0.66 -14.28
C LYS A 136 8.09 -0.02 -12.92
N VAL A 137 8.26 0.77 -11.87
CA VAL A 137 8.14 0.26 -10.49
C VAL A 137 6.66 0.22 -10.11
N ARG A 138 6.21 -0.90 -9.56
CA ARG A 138 4.88 -1.09 -8.97
C ARG A 138 5.00 -1.33 -7.47
N ARG A 139 4.06 -0.76 -6.74
CA ARG A 139 3.87 -0.95 -5.31
C ARG A 139 2.46 -1.47 -5.08
N ILE A 140 2.35 -2.47 -4.23
CA ILE A 140 1.08 -2.94 -3.68
C ILE A 140 1.08 -2.56 -2.21
N MET A 141 -0.05 -2.05 -1.73
CA MET A 141 -0.23 -1.64 -0.35
C MET A 141 -1.46 -2.33 0.20
N LEU A 142 -1.33 -2.85 1.42
CA LEU A 142 -2.45 -3.40 2.17
C LEU A 142 -3.03 -2.29 3.04
N VAL A 143 -4.30 -1.94 2.84
CA VAL A 143 -4.90 -0.78 3.49
C VAL A 143 -6.28 -1.09 4.08
N TYR A 144 -6.63 -0.35 5.14
CA TYR A 144 -8.01 -0.20 5.60
C TYR A 144 -8.54 1.19 5.27
N LEU A 145 -9.82 1.25 4.93
CA LEU A 145 -10.62 2.47 5.05
C LEU A 145 -11.21 2.45 6.46
N VAL A 146 -11.11 3.56 7.18
CA VAL A 146 -11.58 3.66 8.57
C VAL A 146 -12.54 4.84 8.76
N ASP A 147 -13.46 4.69 9.71
CA ASP A 147 -14.34 5.78 10.11
C ASP A 147 -13.57 6.87 10.89
N LYS A 148 -14.27 7.91 11.34
CA LYS A 148 -13.70 9.00 12.14
C LYS A 148 -13.12 8.58 13.50
N ASN A 149 -13.43 7.37 13.96
CA ASN A 149 -12.94 6.80 15.22
C ASN A 149 -11.78 5.81 15.00
N GLY A 150 -11.37 5.59 13.74
CA GLY A 150 -10.34 4.62 13.39
C GLY A 150 -10.84 3.17 13.31
N LYS A 151 -12.16 2.95 13.33
CA LYS A 151 -12.74 1.61 13.14
C LYS A 151 -12.83 1.28 11.65
N GLN A 152 -12.48 0.06 11.27
CA GLN A 152 -12.53 -0.40 9.89
C GLN A 152 -13.94 -0.30 9.30
N ALA A 153 -14.03 0.20 8.06
CA ALA A 153 -15.27 0.28 7.26
C ALA A 153 -15.58 -1.01 6.50
N HIS A 154 -14.71 -2.01 6.59
CA HIS A 154 -14.86 -3.31 5.94
C HIS A 154 -14.15 -4.39 6.74
N SER A 155 -14.51 -5.65 6.50
CA SER A 155 -14.04 -6.79 7.31
C SER A 155 -12.71 -7.38 6.90
N LYS A 156 -12.19 -7.04 5.71
CA LYS A 156 -10.92 -7.55 5.17
C LYS A 156 -10.13 -6.43 4.53
N PRO A 157 -8.81 -6.35 4.75
CA PRO A 157 -8.01 -5.30 4.15
C PRO A 157 -8.05 -5.38 2.61
N ILE A 158 -7.92 -4.22 1.98
CA ILE A 158 -7.99 -4.07 0.52
C ILE A 158 -6.61 -3.75 -0.04
N VAL A 159 -6.35 -4.11 -1.30
CA VAL A 159 -5.07 -3.86 -1.96
C VAL A 159 -5.17 -2.59 -2.81
N LEU A 160 -4.32 -1.62 -2.51
CA LEU A 160 -4.08 -0.45 -3.36
C LEU A 160 -2.82 -0.70 -4.20
N SER A 161 -2.97 -0.82 -5.52
CA SER A 161 -1.86 -1.07 -6.44
C SER A 161 -1.53 0.17 -7.26
N LEU A 162 -0.35 0.75 -7.03
CA LEU A 162 0.12 1.96 -7.72
C LEU A 162 1.36 1.66 -8.56
N GLY A 163 1.43 2.23 -9.76
CA GLY A 163 2.57 2.10 -10.67
C GLY A 163 3.23 3.43 -11.00
N GLY A 164 4.50 3.37 -11.40
CA GLY A 164 5.25 4.51 -11.94
C GLY A 164 5.37 5.68 -10.95
N GLY A 165 5.06 6.90 -11.41
CA GLY A 165 5.15 8.10 -10.57
C GLY A 165 4.16 8.13 -9.41
N ALA A 166 2.99 7.52 -9.56
CA ALA A 166 1.96 7.53 -8.52
C ALA A 166 2.43 6.85 -7.24
N GLN A 167 3.09 5.69 -7.33
CA GLN A 167 3.60 5.00 -6.15
C GLN A 167 4.72 5.78 -5.46
N LYS A 168 5.63 6.37 -6.24
CA LYS A 168 6.75 7.15 -5.70
C LYS A 168 6.23 8.34 -4.90
N ASN A 169 5.32 9.10 -5.51
CA ASN A 169 4.79 10.29 -4.85
C ASN A 169 3.95 9.91 -3.62
N PHE A 170 3.15 8.85 -3.70
CA PHE A 170 2.34 8.40 -2.58
C PHE A 170 3.21 8.09 -1.35
N VAL A 171 4.27 7.29 -1.52
CA VAL A 171 5.20 6.94 -0.42
C VAL A 171 5.92 8.18 0.10
N GLU A 172 6.39 9.06 -0.78
CA GLU A 172 7.03 10.31 -0.36
C GLU A 172 6.11 11.18 0.50
N LYS A 173 4.82 11.30 0.12
CA LYS A 173 3.83 12.07 0.87
C LYS A 173 3.42 11.40 2.16
N TYR A 174 3.34 10.08 2.18
CA TYR A 174 3.10 9.35 3.41
C TYR A 174 4.27 9.48 4.40
N SER A 175 5.52 9.39 3.93
CA SER A 175 6.71 9.65 4.77
C SER A 175 6.73 11.08 5.31
N GLN A 176 6.42 12.09 4.49
CA GLN A 176 6.31 13.49 4.96
C GLN A 176 5.25 13.64 6.06
N PHE A 177 4.12 12.93 5.92
CA PHE A 177 3.09 12.92 6.95
C PHE A 177 3.59 12.24 8.26
N LEU A 178 4.27 11.10 8.16
CA LEU A 178 4.83 10.42 9.34
C LEU A 178 5.86 11.30 10.07
N GLU A 179 6.75 11.98 9.34
CA GLU A 179 7.73 12.91 9.93
C GLU A 179 7.05 14.09 10.68
N GLN A 180 5.94 14.61 10.12
CA GLN A 180 5.13 15.63 10.79
C GLN A 180 4.46 15.09 12.05
N LEU A 181 3.99 13.84 11.99
CA LEU A 181 3.33 13.16 13.10
C LEU A 181 4.30 12.88 14.24
N GLU A 182 5.50 12.38 13.94
CA GLU A 182 6.61 12.17 14.88
C GLU A 182 7.00 13.47 15.59
N SER A 183 7.14 14.56 14.82
CA SER A 183 7.45 15.88 15.39
C SER A 183 6.34 16.40 16.32
N SER A 184 5.07 16.17 15.96
CA SER A 184 3.92 16.61 16.75
C SER A 184 3.74 15.76 18.01
N TYR A 185 4.00 14.46 17.90
CA TYR A 185 3.99 13.52 19.01
C TYR A 185 5.04 13.90 20.05
N ALA A 186 6.30 14.07 19.65
CA ALA A 186 7.38 14.46 20.56
C ALA A 186 7.08 15.75 21.33
N LYS A 187 6.47 16.74 20.66
CA LYS A 187 6.02 17.98 21.31
C LYS A 187 4.89 17.75 22.31
N ALA A 188 3.93 16.88 21.98
CA ALA A 188 2.79 16.58 22.85
C ALA A 188 3.20 15.78 24.10
N THR A 189 4.22 14.91 23.97
CA THR A 189 4.75 14.07 25.07
C THR A 189 5.84 14.77 25.88
N GLY A 190 6.38 15.89 25.40
CA GLY A 190 7.47 16.61 26.05
C GLY A 190 8.85 15.99 25.80
N ASP A 191 8.98 15.16 24.76
CA ASP A 191 10.25 14.59 24.34
C ASP A 191 11.18 15.67 23.76
N THR A 192 12.48 15.53 24.03
CA THR A 192 13.48 16.53 23.58
C THR A 192 13.80 16.44 22.10
N ASN A 193 13.59 15.27 21.48
CA ASN A 193 13.81 15.02 20.06
C ASN A 193 12.66 14.16 19.50
N ALA A 194 12.37 14.31 18.21
CA ALA A 194 11.46 13.40 17.52
C ALA A 194 12.21 12.14 17.09
N GLU A 195 11.73 10.98 17.53
CA GLU A 195 12.20 9.68 17.07
C GLU A 195 11.29 9.14 15.97
N GLY A 196 11.88 8.43 15.01
CA GLY A 196 11.14 7.80 13.94
C GLY A 196 10.23 6.69 14.48
N PHE A 197 8.98 6.65 14.03
CA PHE A 197 8.06 5.60 14.45
C PHE A 197 8.47 4.25 13.84
N GLY A 198 8.44 3.22 14.67
CA GLY A 198 8.59 1.85 14.21
C GLY A 198 7.48 1.45 13.24
N GLU A 199 7.76 0.54 12.31
CA GLU A 199 6.82 0.14 11.26
C GLU A 199 5.48 -0.38 11.82
N LYS A 200 5.49 -1.05 12.98
CA LYS A 200 4.29 -1.50 13.70
C LYS A 200 3.41 -0.34 14.14
N MET A 201 4.01 0.72 14.73
CA MET A 201 3.29 1.93 15.12
C MET A 201 2.75 2.68 13.91
N CYS A 202 3.51 2.76 12.82
CA CYS A 202 3.05 3.34 11.56
C CYS A 202 1.83 2.59 10.98
N ALA A 203 1.70 1.28 11.24
CA ALA A 203 0.60 0.46 10.76
C ALA A 203 -0.72 0.65 11.51
N SER A 204 -0.75 1.47 12.56
CA SER A 204 -1.97 1.85 13.29
C SER A 204 -2.35 3.33 13.12
N VAL A 205 -1.55 4.10 12.36
CA VAL A 205 -1.79 5.52 12.11
C VAL A 205 -2.88 5.73 11.06
N ILE A 206 -3.81 6.64 11.37
CA ILE A 206 -4.84 7.14 10.46
C ILE A 206 -4.28 8.29 9.63
N TRP A 207 -4.11 8.06 8.34
CA TRP A 207 -3.77 9.09 7.37
C TRP A 207 -4.99 9.55 6.60
N THR A 208 -5.24 10.85 6.56
CA THR A 208 -6.41 11.44 5.86
C THR A 208 -5.96 12.30 4.68
N PRO A 209 -5.47 11.72 3.57
CA PRO A 209 -5.03 12.47 2.41
C PRO A 209 -6.21 13.02 1.61
N THR A 210 -6.02 14.18 0.97
CA THR A 210 -6.86 14.67 -0.12
C THR A 210 -6.13 14.52 -1.44
N PHE A 211 -6.70 13.75 -2.34
CA PHE A 211 -6.10 13.43 -3.63
C PHE A 211 -6.27 14.57 -4.64
N GLY A 212 -5.27 14.68 -5.50
CA GLY A 212 -5.22 15.57 -6.65
C GLY A 212 -4.38 14.95 -7.76
N VAL A 213 -3.89 15.79 -8.67
CA VAL A 213 -3.03 15.36 -9.77
C VAL A 213 -1.74 16.15 -9.74
N THR A 214 -0.65 15.45 -10.04
CA THR A 214 0.62 16.09 -10.39
C THR A 214 1.16 15.54 -11.71
N LYS A 215 2.14 16.24 -12.28
CA LYS A 215 2.87 15.81 -13.48
C LYS A 215 4.13 15.05 -13.04
N PHE A 216 4.41 13.92 -13.69
CA PHE A 216 5.57 13.10 -13.36
C PHE A 216 6.37 12.70 -14.60
N GLY A 217 7.70 12.69 -14.45
CA GLY A 217 8.66 12.27 -15.48
C GLY A 217 8.81 13.27 -16.64
N GLY A 218 9.70 12.95 -17.59
CA GLY A 218 10.01 13.83 -18.72
C GLY A 218 8.83 14.13 -19.66
N TYR A 219 7.82 13.26 -19.67
CA TYR A 219 6.58 13.45 -20.46
C TYR A 219 5.46 14.15 -19.68
N ASN A 220 5.69 14.59 -18.44
CA ASN A 220 4.68 15.26 -17.62
C ASN A 220 3.35 14.48 -17.50
N ALA A 221 3.45 13.15 -17.36
CA ALA A 221 2.28 12.29 -17.25
C ALA A 221 1.46 12.68 -16.01
N LYS A 222 0.15 12.83 -16.17
CA LYS A 222 -0.77 13.09 -15.06
C LYS A 222 -0.86 11.83 -14.19
N VAL A 223 -0.47 11.95 -12.93
CA VAL A 223 -0.57 10.87 -11.95
C VAL A 223 -1.39 11.32 -10.75
N LEU A 224 -2.15 10.40 -10.18
CA LEU A 224 -2.85 10.60 -8.92
C LEU A 224 -1.82 10.90 -7.81
N ASN A 225 -2.09 11.90 -6.99
CA ASN A 225 -1.16 12.36 -5.97
C ASN A 225 -1.89 12.78 -4.69
N PRO A 226 -1.45 12.37 -3.49
CA PRO A 226 -1.88 12.97 -2.24
C PRO A 226 -1.35 14.41 -2.18
N ASN A 227 -2.19 15.40 -2.45
CA ASN A 227 -1.72 16.80 -2.54
C ASN A 227 -1.64 17.48 -1.18
N LYS A 228 -2.52 17.07 -0.25
CA LYS A 228 -2.66 17.59 1.11
C LYS A 228 -3.13 16.46 2.02
N TRP A 229 -3.02 16.64 3.32
CA TRP A 229 -3.62 15.75 4.33
C TRP A 229 -4.04 16.58 5.54
N VAL A 230 -4.80 15.97 6.45
CA VAL A 230 -5.02 16.56 7.78
C VAL A 230 -3.66 16.57 8.50
N GLU A 231 -3.12 17.75 8.75
CA GLU A 231 -1.81 17.92 9.37
C GLU A 231 -1.89 17.69 10.88
N PRO A 232 -0.98 16.91 11.47
CA PRO A 232 -0.95 16.71 12.92
C PRO A 232 -0.44 17.96 13.64
N THR A 233 -1.04 18.22 14.80
CA THR A 233 -0.54 19.22 15.76
C THR A 233 -0.43 18.57 17.14
N PRO A 234 0.33 19.15 18.09
CA PRO A 234 0.41 18.61 19.44
C PRO A 234 -0.97 18.45 20.12
N GLU A 235 -1.92 19.32 19.80
CA GLU A 235 -3.28 19.32 20.36
C GLU A 235 -4.20 18.27 19.73
N THR A 236 -3.91 17.86 18.49
CA THR A 236 -4.75 16.94 17.69
C THR A 236 -4.10 15.57 17.51
N ILE A 237 -2.95 15.32 18.13
CA ILE A 237 -2.14 14.13 17.90
C ILE A 237 -2.90 12.81 18.12
N ALA A 238 -3.79 12.77 19.12
CA ALA A 238 -4.59 11.59 19.44
C ALA A 238 -5.71 11.29 18.42
N ASP A 239 -5.94 12.16 17.43
CA ASP A 239 -6.90 11.93 16.35
C ASP A 239 -6.31 11.07 15.21
N PHE A 240 -4.99 10.86 15.23
CA PHE A 240 -4.28 10.06 14.23
C PHE A 240 -4.18 8.58 14.59
N TRP A 241 -4.82 8.15 15.68
CA TRP A 241 -4.94 6.74 16.06
C TRP A 241 -6.40 6.37 16.33
N PRO A 242 -6.76 5.08 16.19
CA PRO A 242 -8.04 4.56 16.63
C PRO A 242 -8.35 4.91 18.08
N LYS A 243 -9.63 5.15 18.37
CA LYS A 243 -10.07 5.57 19.72
C LYS A 243 -10.13 4.42 20.73
N LYS A 244 -9.87 3.18 20.29
CA LYS A 244 -9.86 1.98 21.14
C LYS A 244 -8.58 1.19 20.92
N ASP A 245 -7.98 0.76 22.01
CA ASP A 245 -6.77 -0.08 21.99
C ASP A 245 -7.00 -1.38 21.22
N GLU A 246 -8.18 -2.00 21.35
CA GLU A 246 -8.53 -3.22 20.60
C GLU A 246 -8.46 -3.03 19.07
N ASP A 247 -8.78 -1.83 18.56
CA ASP A 247 -8.70 -1.53 17.14
C ASP A 247 -7.22 -1.36 16.72
N ILE A 248 -6.41 -0.70 17.55
CA ILE A 248 -4.94 -0.55 17.36
C ILE A 248 -4.28 -1.94 17.31
N ASP A 249 -4.50 -2.75 18.34
CA ASP A 249 -3.97 -4.11 18.47
C ASP A 249 -4.35 -4.96 17.25
N ASN A 250 -5.58 -4.81 16.74
CA ASN A 250 -6.01 -5.53 15.55
C ASN A 250 -5.19 -5.16 14.30
N TYR A 251 -4.91 -3.87 14.07
CA TYR A 251 -4.10 -3.45 12.92
C TYR A 251 -2.64 -3.90 13.04
N GLU A 252 -2.07 -3.80 14.24
CA GLU A 252 -0.70 -4.23 14.54
C GLU A 252 -0.53 -5.75 14.39
N ASN A 253 -1.50 -6.54 14.85
CA ASN A 253 -1.50 -7.99 14.65
C ASN A 253 -1.59 -8.36 13.16
N ILE A 254 -2.37 -7.62 12.37
CA ILE A 254 -2.44 -7.83 10.92
C ILE A 254 -1.11 -7.47 10.25
N TYR A 255 -0.47 -6.38 10.66
CA TYR A 255 0.88 -6.02 10.19
C TYR A 255 1.86 -7.18 10.36
N GLU A 256 1.90 -7.82 11.53
CA GLU A 256 2.80 -8.95 11.82
C GLU A 256 2.45 -10.21 11.00
N CYS A 257 1.17 -10.46 10.76
CA CYS A 257 0.70 -11.69 10.11
C CYS A 257 0.75 -11.67 8.58
N PHE A 258 0.81 -10.49 7.93
CA PHE A 258 0.62 -10.35 6.48
C PHE A 258 1.78 -9.61 5.79
N PRO A 259 2.96 -10.24 5.63
CA PRO A 259 4.07 -9.62 4.91
C PRO A 259 3.76 -9.48 3.40
N VAL A 260 4.50 -8.61 2.70
CA VAL A 260 4.24 -8.22 1.29
C VAL A 260 4.24 -9.40 0.33
N GLU A 261 5.10 -10.36 0.58
CA GLU A 261 5.26 -11.62 -0.13
C GLU A 261 3.96 -12.44 -0.09
N ALA A 262 3.33 -12.51 1.08
CA ALA A 262 2.16 -13.34 1.34
C ALA A 262 0.93 -12.83 0.58
N TYR A 263 0.67 -11.52 0.60
CA TYR A 263 -0.48 -10.97 -0.12
C TYR A 263 -0.17 -10.66 -1.60
N GLY A 264 1.07 -10.33 -1.94
CA GLY A 264 1.48 -10.03 -3.32
C GLY A 264 1.32 -11.20 -4.28
N LYS A 265 1.71 -12.41 -3.86
CA LYS A 265 1.51 -13.63 -4.65
C LYS A 265 0.05 -13.87 -5.02
N ASN A 266 -0.80 -13.81 -4.00
CA ASN A 266 -2.24 -14.00 -4.15
C ASN A 266 -2.86 -12.90 -5.01
N PHE A 267 -2.46 -11.63 -4.81
CA PHE A 267 -2.91 -10.51 -5.62
C PHE A 267 -2.54 -10.67 -7.10
N PHE A 268 -1.29 -10.98 -7.45
CA PHE A 268 -0.90 -11.11 -8.85
C PHE A 268 -1.52 -12.35 -9.53
N LYS A 269 -1.73 -13.45 -8.79
CA LYS A 269 -2.50 -14.60 -9.27
C LYS A 269 -3.94 -14.19 -9.60
N GLN A 270 -4.60 -13.45 -8.71
CA GLN A 270 -5.93 -12.91 -8.97
C GLN A 270 -5.95 -12.00 -10.21
N MET A 271 -4.99 -11.07 -10.33
CA MET A 271 -4.92 -10.15 -11.47
C MET A 271 -4.75 -10.89 -12.80
N GLN A 272 -3.98 -11.98 -12.81
CA GLN A 272 -3.87 -12.88 -13.96
C GLN A 272 -5.21 -13.54 -14.32
N GLU A 273 -5.94 -14.07 -13.33
CA GLU A 273 -7.20 -14.78 -13.53
C GLU A 273 -8.36 -13.85 -13.96
N GLU A 274 -8.42 -12.64 -13.41
CA GLU A 274 -9.59 -11.75 -13.58
C GLU A 274 -9.43 -10.78 -14.74
N VAL A 275 -8.22 -10.26 -14.99
CA VAL A 275 -8.01 -9.15 -15.94
C VAL A 275 -6.89 -9.46 -16.94
N GLY A 276 -6.06 -10.48 -16.69
CA GLY A 276 -4.95 -10.86 -17.58
C GLY A 276 -3.80 -9.86 -17.64
N ILE A 277 -3.76 -8.89 -16.72
CA ILE A 277 -2.71 -7.89 -16.56
C ILE A 277 -2.09 -7.99 -15.16
N ASN A 278 -0.89 -7.44 -14.96
CA ASN A 278 -0.12 -7.53 -13.71
C ASN A 278 0.09 -8.99 -13.22
N ALA A 279 0.11 -9.95 -14.14
CA ALA A 279 0.42 -11.34 -13.85
C ALA A 279 1.93 -11.52 -13.59
N LEU A 280 2.31 -12.52 -12.79
CA LEU A 280 3.72 -12.91 -12.66
C LEU A 280 4.24 -13.47 -13.99
N ALA A 281 5.46 -13.09 -14.38
CA ALA A 281 6.11 -13.68 -15.53
C ALA A 281 6.41 -15.18 -15.29
N PRO A 282 6.43 -16.03 -16.33
CA PRO A 282 6.79 -17.43 -16.19
C PRO A 282 8.14 -17.61 -15.48
N GLY A 283 8.17 -18.45 -14.45
CA GLY A 283 9.38 -18.72 -13.65
C GLY A 283 9.67 -17.70 -12.54
N VAL A 284 8.89 -16.62 -12.42
CA VAL A 284 9.00 -15.69 -11.28
C VAL A 284 8.33 -16.30 -10.06
N ASP A 285 9.11 -16.49 -9.01
CA ASP A 285 8.62 -16.87 -7.68
C ASP A 285 8.90 -15.76 -6.68
N ILE A 286 7.84 -15.11 -6.20
CA ILE A 286 7.91 -14.09 -5.15
C ILE A 286 7.61 -14.65 -3.75
N SER A 287 7.44 -15.96 -3.61
CA SER A 287 7.28 -16.63 -2.30
C SER A 287 8.59 -16.93 -1.59
N ALA A 288 9.74 -16.62 -2.20
CA ALA A 288 11.08 -16.87 -1.65
C ALA A 288 11.89 -15.58 -1.36
N ALA A 289 11.24 -14.41 -1.22
CA ALA A 289 11.97 -13.19 -0.86
C ALA A 289 12.56 -13.30 0.56
N PRO A 290 13.72 -12.66 0.81
CA PRO A 290 14.41 -12.75 2.08
C PRO A 290 13.45 -12.30 3.16
N VAL A 291 13.30 -13.14 4.19
CA VAL A 291 12.88 -12.67 5.51
C VAL A 291 13.75 -11.44 5.75
N LEU A 292 13.14 -10.24 5.76
CA LEU A 292 13.79 -9.06 6.32
C LEU A 292 14.41 -9.58 7.61
N PRO A 293 15.73 -9.46 7.83
CA PRO A 293 16.29 -9.96 9.07
C PRO A 293 15.43 -9.35 10.16
N ALA A 294 14.79 -10.20 10.95
CA ALA A 294 14.23 -9.80 12.22
C ALA A 294 15.44 -9.40 13.05
N ALA A 295 15.97 -8.22 12.77
CA ALA A 295 16.93 -7.57 13.61
C ALA A 295 16.10 -7.03 14.77
N ASP A 296 15.76 -7.94 15.69
CA ASP A 296 15.30 -7.59 17.04
C ASP A 296 16.43 -6.93 17.86
N ASP A 297 17.58 -6.65 17.23
CA ASP A 297 18.69 -5.91 17.81
C ASP A 297 19.43 -5.15 16.69
N LEU A 298 19.35 -3.82 16.69
CA LEU A 298 20.40 -2.98 16.10
C LEU A 298 21.65 -3.18 16.97
N GLY A 299 22.38 -4.27 16.69
CA GLY A 299 23.41 -4.88 17.54
C GLY A 299 24.05 -3.94 18.57
N LYS A 300 24.10 -4.40 19.83
CA LYS A 300 24.68 -3.69 20.99
C LYS A 300 25.71 -2.61 20.60
N ARG A 301 25.36 -1.35 20.86
CA ARG A 301 26.29 -0.23 20.72
C ARG A 301 27.40 -0.34 21.76
N SER A 302 28.63 -0.02 21.36
CA SER A 302 29.76 0.12 22.26
C SER A 302 29.42 1.14 23.35
N VAL A 303 29.57 0.73 24.61
CA VAL A 303 29.29 1.59 25.78
C VAL A 303 30.30 2.74 25.88
N GLU A 304 31.48 2.61 25.25
CA GLU A 304 32.53 3.62 25.25
C GLU A 304 32.46 4.60 24.06
N THR A 305 31.97 4.15 22.90
CA THR A 305 32.06 4.95 21.64
C THR A 305 30.73 5.20 20.95
N GLY A 306 29.65 4.49 21.31
CA GLY A 306 28.33 4.62 20.69
C GLY A 306 28.20 4.00 19.29
N GLU A 307 29.27 3.38 18.76
CA GLU A 307 29.32 2.69 17.47
C GLU A 307 28.73 1.27 17.54
N LEU A 308 28.20 0.77 16.42
CA LEU A 308 27.67 -0.59 16.30
C LEU A 308 28.81 -1.61 16.42
N VAL A 309 28.70 -2.55 17.36
CA VAL A 309 29.68 -3.63 17.52
C VAL A 309 29.34 -4.74 16.52
N GLY A 310 30.13 -4.84 15.44
CA GLY A 310 29.96 -5.83 14.37
C GLY A 310 29.49 -5.17 13.07
N GLY A 311 30.45 -4.64 12.32
CA GLY A 311 30.20 -4.07 10.99
C GLY A 311 29.69 -5.14 10.01
N LEU A 312 28.82 -4.72 9.10
CA LEU A 312 28.37 -5.53 7.96
C LEU A 312 29.58 -5.94 7.11
N THR A 313 29.85 -7.24 7.01
CA THR A 313 30.52 -7.84 5.84
C THR A 313 29.50 -8.52 4.96
#